data_AF-A0A948CTL4-F1
#
_entry.id   AF-A0A948CTL4-F1
#
_cell.length_a   1.000
_cell.length_b   1.000
_cell.length_c   1.000
_cell.angle_alpha   90.00
_cell.angle_beta   90.00
_cell.angle_gamma   90.00
#
_symmetry.space_group_name_H-M   'P 1'
#
loop_
_entity.id
_entity.type
_entity.pdbx_description
1 polymer ?
#
loop_
_entity_poly.entity_id
_entity_poly.type
_entity_poly.pdbx_seq_one_letter_code
_entity_poly.pdbx_strand_id
1 'polypeptide(L)'
;MSEQFELSKLIFGRLSWDSIPLHDPILLATFIVVVIGGGALVGALTYYKVWGYLWREWITSIDHKRIGVMYMILGIVMLLRGFADAIMMRIHQAMAFGDATGYLPPHHYDQIFTAHGVIMIFFVAMPFVVGLMNYIVPLQIGARDVAFPFLNNLSFWMTAAGAGLVMVSLFIGEFAKSGWLAYPPLTGILQSPGVGVDYYIWSLQIAGVGTLLSGINFVVTIVKMRAPGMNMMKMPIFVWTALCTNILIVAAFPVLTAVMTLLSLDRYLGMNFFTNDLGGNAMMYVNLIWIWGHPEVYILILPIFGVFSEIVSTYSGKRLFGYSSMVYATLVITILSYLVWLHHFFTMGSGATVNSFFGITTMIISIPTGAKIFNWLFTMYRGRIQFDVPMLWTIGFMITFVIGGMTGVLLAVPPADFVLHNSLFLIAHFHNVI
;
A
#
# COMPACT_ATOMS: atom_id res chain seq x y z
N MET A 1 11.50 -44.82 10.77
CA MET A 1 11.47 -43.36 10.98
C MET A 1 12.07 -42.58 9.81
N SER A 2 13.19 -43.00 9.21
CA SER A 2 13.77 -42.26 8.06
C SER A 2 12.93 -42.33 6.78
N GLU A 3 12.39 -43.49 6.39
CA GLU A 3 11.53 -43.60 5.18
C GLU A 3 10.24 -42.77 5.27
N GLN A 4 9.65 -42.68 6.47
CA GLN A 4 8.44 -41.89 6.70
C GLN A 4 8.73 -40.38 6.62
N PHE A 5 9.94 -39.97 7.03
CA PHE A 5 10.44 -38.59 6.95
C PHE A 5 10.77 -38.20 5.49
N GLU A 6 11.34 -39.12 4.71
CA GLU A 6 11.60 -38.94 3.28
C GLU A 6 10.28 -38.86 2.48
N LEU A 7 9.29 -39.70 2.78
CA LEU A 7 7.99 -39.65 2.12
C LEU A 7 7.20 -38.37 2.46
N SER A 8 7.23 -37.93 3.73
CA SER A 8 6.57 -36.68 4.12
C SER A 8 7.23 -35.46 3.48
N LYS A 9 8.56 -35.45 3.36
CA LYS A 9 9.30 -34.36 2.72
C LYS A 9 9.12 -34.37 1.20
N LEU A 10 8.95 -35.54 0.58
CA LEU A 10 8.62 -35.68 -0.83
C LEU A 10 7.23 -35.14 -1.16
N ILE A 11 6.23 -35.39 -0.29
CA ILE A 11 4.82 -34.99 -0.53
C ILE A 11 4.55 -33.54 -0.10
N PHE A 12 5.07 -33.12 1.06
CA PHE A 12 4.73 -31.83 1.70
C PHE A 12 5.88 -30.81 1.69
N GLY A 13 7.06 -31.19 1.19
CA GLY A 13 8.22 -30.30 1.16
C GLY A 13 8.69 -29.92 2.57
N ARG A 14 8.82 -28.61 2.83
CA ARG A 14 9.20 -28.06 4.14
C ARG A 14 8.05 -27.98 5.14
N LEU A 15 6.81 -28.25 4.72
CA LEU A 15 5.63 -28.15 5.59
C LEU A 15 5.58 -29.33 6.57
N SER A 16 5.49 -29.02 7.87
CA SER A 16 5.35 -30.01 8.94
C SER A 16 4.34 -29.55 9.99
N TRP A 17 4.01 -30.42 10.95
CA TRP A 17 3.17 -30.05 12.09
C TRP A 17 3.79 -28.93 12.95
N ASP A 18 5.13 -28.81 12.95
CA ASP A 18 5.85 -27.73 13.64
C ASP A 18 5.66 -26.37 12.97
N SER A 19 5.12 -26.33 11.74
CA SER A 19 4.78 -25.09 11.05
C SER A 19 3.53 -24.43 11.63
N ILE A 20 2.76 -25.11 12.47
CA ILE A 20 1.57 -24.53 13.12
C ILE A 20 1.97 -24.05 14.52
N PRO A 21 1.78 -22.76 14.86
CA PRO A 21 2.25 -22.18 16.12
C PRO A 21 1.34 -22.54 17.31
N LEU A 22 1.14 -23.85 17.58
CA LEU A 22 0.28 -24.35 18.67
C LEU A 22 0.80 -24.03 20.07
N HIS A 23 2.08 -23.65 20.18
CA HIS A 23 2.74 -23.33 21.45
C HIS A 23 2.56 -21.85 21.85
N ASP A 24 2.19 -20.96 20.92
CA ASP A 24 1.97 -19.55 21.22
C ASP A 24 0.51 -19.33 21.65
N PRO A 25 0.24 -18.91 22.91
CA PRO A 25 -1.11 -18.67 23.40
C PRO A 25 -1.87 -17.60 22.63
N ILE A 26 -1.19 -16.54 22.15
CA ILE A 26 -1.81 -15.42 21.42
C ILE A 26 -2.24 -15.91 20.04
N LEU A 27 -1.37 -16.63 19.32
CA LEU A 27 -1.68 -17.17 18.00
C LEU A 27 -2.73 -18.27 18.09
N LEU A 28 -2.66 -19.15 19.09
CA LEU A 28 -3.66 -20.20 19.32
C LEU A 28 -5.05 -19.61 19.62
N ALA A 29 -5.12 -18.61 20.51
CA ALA A 29 -6.39 -17.93 20.80
C ALA A 29 -6.96 -17.25 19.56
N THR A 30 -6.09 -16.58 18.78
CA THR A 30 -6.48 -15.96 17.51
C THR A 30 -7.00 -17.00 16.51
N PHE A 31 -6.31 -18.14 16.39
CA PHE A 31 -6.72 -19.23 15.51
C PHE A 31 -8.09 -19.78 15.89
N ILE A 32 -8.35 -20.02 17.18
CA ILE A 32 -9.65 -20.48 17.67
C ILE A 32 -10.75 -19.49 17.32
N VAL A 33 -10.54 -18.18 17.57
CA VAL A 33 -11.54 -17.14 17.25
C VAL A 33 -11.81 -17.09 15.74
N VAL A 34 -10.76 -17.15 14.90
CA VAL A 34 -10.89 -17.12 13.44
C VAL A 34 -11.62 -18.36 12.92
N VAL A 35 -11.32 -19.55 13.45
CA VAL A 35 -12.00 -20.80 13.06
C VAL A 35 -13.47 -20.77 13.47
N ILE A 36 -13.79 -20.31 14.69
CA ILE A 36 -15.17 -20.19 15.16
C ILE A 36 -15.93 -19.15 14.31
N GLY A 37 -15.33 -17.97 14.09
CA GLY A 37 -15.94 -16.91 13.28
C GLY A 37 -16.14 -17.31 11.82
N GLY A 38 -15.13 -17.93 11.21
CA GLY A 38 -15.19 -18.46 9.85
C GLY A 38 -16.22 -19.58 9.72
N GLY A 39 -16.27 -20.51 10.68
CA GLY A 39 -17.27 -21.57 10.74
C GLY A 39 -18.69 -21.02 10.89
N ALA A 40 -18.88 -20.02 11.75
CA ALA A 40 -20.17 -19.34 11.91
C ALA A 40 -20.61 -18.63 10.62
N LEU A 41 -19.68 -17.97 9.92
CA LEU A 41 -19.95 -17.34 8.62
C LEU A 41 -20.34 -18.38 7.57
N VAL A 42 -19.56 -19.44 7.39
CA VAL A 42 -19.85 -20.53 6.44
C VAL A 42 -21.19 -21.20 6.77
N GLY A 43 -21.45 -21.43 8.06
CA GLY A 43 -22.74 -21.94 8.55
C GLY A 43 -23.90 -21.02 8.20
N ALA A 44 -23.77 -19.72 8.43
CA ALA A 44 -24.78 -18.72 8.07
C ALA A 44 -25.02 -18.65 6.56
N LEU A 45 -23.96 -18.61 5.74
CA LEU A 45 -24.07 -18.60 4.29
C LEU A 45 -24.81 -19.83 3.75
N THR A 46 -24.55 -20.99 4.36
CA THR A 46 -25.20 -22.26 4.01
C THR A 46 -26.65 -22.29 4.47
N TYR A 47 -26.93 -21.86 5.70
CA TYR A 47 -28.27 -21.80 6.28
C TYR A 47 -29.20 -20.88 5.47
N TYR A 48 -28.72 -19.69 5.10
CA TYR A 48 -29.47 -18.74 4.27
C TYR A 48 -29.44 -19.06 2.77
N LYS A 49 -28.72 -20.12 2.35
CA LYS A 49 -28.62 -20.61 0.96
C LYS A 49 -28.15 -19.53 -0.04
N VAL A 50 -27.27 -18.63 0.39
CA VAL A 50 -26.81 -17.49 -0.42
C VAL A 50 -25.60 -17.79 -1.30
N TRP A 51 -25.03 -19.01 -1.25
CA TRP A 51 -23.86 -19.41 -2.07
C TRP A 51 -24.05 -19.15 -3.56
N GLY A 52 -25.21 -19.53 -4.12
CA GLY A 52 -25.49 -19.31 -5.54
C GLY A 52 -25.59 -17.82 -5.92
N TYR A 53 -26.08 -16.99 -4.99
CA TYR A 53 -26.12 -15.54 -5.15
C TYR A 53 -24.71 -14.94 -5.08
N LEU A 54 -23.91 -15.30 -4.07
CA LEU A 54 -22.54 -14.82 -3.93
C LEU A 54 -21.68 -15.18 -5.15
N TRP A 55 -21.79 -16.40 -5.64
CA TRP A 55 -21.04 -16.85 -6.81
C TRP A 55 -21.36 -15.99 -8.04
N ARG A 56 -22.66 -15.92 -8.41
CA ARG A 56 -23.10 -15.25 -9.65
C ARG A 56 -23.02 -13.72 -9.57
N GLU A 57 -23.33 -13.15 -8.42
CA GLU A 57 -23.50 -11.69 -8.28
C GLU A 57 -22.26 -10.99 -7.75
N TRP A 58 -21.35 -11.66 -7.04
CA TRP A 58 -20.19 -10.99 -6.43
C TRP A 58 -18.88 -11.58 -6.91
N ILE A 59 -18.66 -12.88 -6.69
CA ILE A 59 -17.37 -13.52 -6.94
C ILE A 59 -16.98 -13.45 -8.42
N THR A 60 -17.90 -13.79 -9.31
CA THR A 60 -17.69 -13.74 -10.76
C THR A 60 -18.19 -12.45 -11.40
N SER A 61 -18.47 -11.41 -10.61
CA SER A 61 -18.97 -10.14 -11.13
C SER A 61 -17.90 -9.39 -11.90
N ILE A 62 -18.29 -8.86 -13.06
CA ILE A 62 -17.47 -7.93 -13.85
C ILE A 62 -17.87 -6.46 -13.66
N ASP A 63 -18.99 -6.19 -12.98
CA ASP A 63 -19.45 -4.82 -12.70
C ASP A 63 -18.44 -4.08 -11.80
N HIS A 64 -17.89 -2.98 -12.31
CA HIS A 64 -16.94 -2.11 -11.62
C HIS A 64 -17.43 -1.63 -10.23
N LYS A 65 -18.74 -1.47 -10.03
CA LYS A 65 -19.31 -1.06 -8.74
C LYS A 65 -19.15 -2.14 -7.70
N ARG A 66 -19.49 -3.39 -8.06
CA ARG A 66 -19.38 -4.54 -7.16
C ARG A 66 -17.93 -4.85 -6.85
N ILE A 67 -17.05 -4.81 -7.85
CA ILE A 67 -15.61 -4.94 -7.66
C ILE A 67 -15.07 -3.84 -6.74
N GLY A 68 -15.49 -2.59 -6.95
CA GLY A 68 -15.12 -1.47 -6.08
C GLY A 68 -15.55 -1.68 -4.62
N VAL A 69 -16.76 -2.18 -4.40
CA VAL A 69 -17.26 -2.55 -3.05
C VAL A 69 -16.45 -3.68 -2.44
N MET A 70 -16.13 -4.74 -3.19
CA MET A 70 -15.31 -5.85 -2.69
C MET A 70 -13.90 -5.39 -2.28
N TYR A 71 -13.28 -4.49 -3.05
CA TYR A 71 -12.01 -3.86 -2.70
C TYR A 71 -12.09 -3.09 -1.38
N MET A 72 -13.13 -2.27 -1.18
CA MET A 72 -13.33 -1.54 0.07
C MET A 72 -13.61 -2.47 1.25
N ILE A 73 -14.38 -3.55 1.06
CA ILE A 73 -14.61 -4.57 2.09
C ILE A 73 -13.29 -5.25 2.48
N LEU A 74 -12.47 -5.64 1.49
CA LEU A 74 -11.14 -6.21 1.74
C LEU A 74 -10.30 -5.24 2.57
N GLY A 75 -10.26 -3.95 2.19
CA GLY A 75 -9.56 -2.91 2.94
C GLY A 75 -10.03 -2.77 4.39
N ILE A 76 -11.35 -2.84 4.64
CA ILE A 76 -11.92 -2.79 6.00
C ILE A 76 -11.51 -4.02 6.82
N VAL A 77 -11.59 -5.22 6.25
CA VAL A 77 -11.23 -6.46 6.96
C VAL A 77 -9.74 -6.44 7.32
N MET A 78 -8.89 -6.02 6.38
CA MET A 78 -7.45 -5.93 6.59
C MET A 78 -7.08 -4.79 7.54
N LEU A 79 -7.88 -3.71 7.60
CA LEU A 79 -7.71 -2.62 8.57
C LEU A 79 -7.87 -3.14 10.00
N LEU A 80 -8.83 -4.02 10.27
CA LEU A 80 -8.99 -4.60 11.60
C LEU A 80 -7.73 -5.38 12.03
N ARG A 81 -7.16 -6.16 11.10
CA ARG A 81 -5.90 -6.87 11.34
C ARG A 81 -4.76 -5.88 11.55
N GLY A 82 -4.54 -4.94 10.64
CA GLY A 82 -3.47 -3.95 10.73
C GLY A 82 -3.54 -3.11 12.01
N PHE A 83 -4.74 -2.73 12.44
CA PHE A 83 -4.96 -1.96 13.66
C PHE A 83 -4.76 -2.81 14.93
N ALA A 84 -5.12 -4.09 14.92
CA ALA A 84 -4.81 -5.00 16.02
C ALA A 84 -3.28 -5.09 16.24
N ASP A 85 -2.50 -5.24 15.17
CA ASP A 85 -1.03 -5.22 15.24
C ASP A 85 -0.49 -3.89 15.79
N ALA A 86 -1.08 -2.75 15.37
CA ALA A 86 -0.70 -1.44 15.87
C ALA A 86 -0.90 -1.32 17.38
N ILE A 87 -2.08 -1.74 17.87
CA ILE A 87 -2.39 -1.78 19.31
C ILE A 87 -1.37 -2.67 20.03
N MET A 88 -1.12 -3.87 19.52
CA MET A 88 -0.18 -4.80 20.14
C MET A 88 1.22 -4.20 20.28
N MET A 89 1.74 -3.58 19.21
CA MET A 89 3.04 -2.91 19.24
C MET A 89 3.06 -1.75 20.24
N ARG A 90 2.04 -0.90 20.26
CA ARG A 90 1.98 0.24 21.18
C ARG A 90 1.89 -0.20 22.64
N ILE A 91 1.08 -1.21 22.95
CA ILE A 91 1.00 -1.79 24.30
C ILE A 91 2.34 -2.39 24.69
N HIS A 92 3.00 -3.13 23.79
CA HIS A 92 4.31 -3.72 24.07
C HIS A 92 5.33 -2.64 24.43
N GLN A 93 5.43 -1.58 23.63
CA GLN A 93 6.34 -0.47 23.92
C GLN A 93 6.02 0.26 25.22
N ALA A 94 4.74 0.42 25.56
CA ALA A 94 4.33 1.02 26.83
C ALA A 94 4.71 0.14 28.03
N MET A 95 4.56 -1.17 27.91
CA MET A 95 4.91 -2.14 28.95
C MET A 95 6.42 -2.37 29.08
N ALA A 96 7.16 -2.26 27.96
CA ALA A 96 8.61 -2.44 27.92
C ALA A 96 9.38 -1.14 28.24
N PHE A 97 8.70 -0.12 28.79
CA PHE A 97 9.36 1.12 29.19
C PHE A 97 10.26 0.90 30.41
N GLY A 98 11.51 1.37 30.34
CA GLY A 98 12.53 1.14 31.37
C GLY A 98 13.16 -0.26 31.23
N ASP A 99 13.30 -0.98 32.35
CA ASP A 99 13.94 -2.30 32.38
C ASP A 99 12.93 -3.47 32.20
N ALA A 100 11.66 -3.17 31.93
CA ALA A 100 10.64 -4.18 31.72
C ALA A 100 10.78 -4.83 30.34
N THR A 101 10.61 -6.16 30.27
CA THR A 101 10.79 -6.92 29.03
C THR A 101 9.58 -6.85 28.07
N GLY A 102 8.43 -6.37 28.54
CA GLY A 102 7.16 -6.42 27.80
C GLY A 102 6.66 -7.85 27.56
N TYR A 103 5.69 -8.02 26.65
CA TYR A 103 5.05 -9.32 26.39
C TYR A 103 5.30 -9.91 24.98
N LEU A 104 5.90 -9.14 24.06
CA LEU A 104 6.24 -9.60 22.71
C LEU A 104 7.76 -9.84 22.64
N PRO A 105 8.22 -11.09 22.49
CA PRO A 105 9.61 -11.36 22.18
C PRO A 105 10.00 -10.69 20.84
N PRO A 106 11.29 -10.36 20.61
CA PRO A 106 11.75 -9.74 19.36
C PRO A 106 11.29 -10.51 18.12
N HIS A 107 11.34 -11.84 18.17
CA HIS A 107 10.85 -12.71 17.10
C HIS A 107 9.40 -12.42 16.65
N HIS A 108 8.50 -12.09 17.58
CA HIS A 108 7.10 -11.80 17.27
C HIS A 108 6.88 -10.32 17.02
N TYR A 109 7.55 -9.45 17.78
CA TYR A 109 7.48 -8.02 17.56
C TYR A 109 7.91 -7.67 16.11
N ASP A 110 8.96 -8.32 15.62
CA ASP A 110 9.52 -8.08 14.29
C ASP A 110 8.59 -8.53 13.17
N GLN A 111 7.88 -9.64 13.37
CA GLN A 111 6.85 -10.10 12.43
C GLN A 111 5.64 -9.17 12.42
N ILE A 112 5.19 -8.74 13.60
CA ILE A 112 4.01 -7.87 13.76
C ILE A 112 4.26 -6.52 13.08
N PHE A 113 5.38 -5.85 13.34
CA PHE A 113 5.63 -4.54 12.71
C PHE A 113 5.83 -4.67 11.19
N THR A 114 6.47 -5.76 10.74
CA THR A 114 6.65 -6.02 9.30
C THR A 114 5.31 -6.25 8.62
N ALA A 115 4.47 -7.12 9.18
CA ALA A 115 3.16 -7.43 8.63
C ALA A 115 2.19 -6.24 8.73
N HIS A 116 2.23 -5.47 9.81
CA HIS A 116 1.47 -4.23 9.95
C HIS A 116 1.76 -3.26 8.79
N GLY A 117 3.03 -2.94 8.54
CA GLY A 117 3.41 -2.03 7.46
C GLY A 117 2.97 -2.53 6.08
N VAL A 118 3.20 -3.82 5.81
CA VAL A 118 2.76 -4.45 4.54
C VAL A 118 1.25 -4.38 4.39
N ILE A 119 0.49 -4.71 5.42
CA ILE A 119 -0.98 -4.71 5.35
C ILE A 119 -1.54 -3.31 5.18
N MET A 120 -1.08 -2.34 5.97
CA MET A 120 -1.63 -0.99 5.91
C MET A 120 -1.41 -0.34 4.54
N ILE A 121 -0.25 -0.56 3.90
CA ILE A 121 0.04 0.00 2.58
C ILE A 121 -0.65 -0.80 1.46
N PHE A 122 -0.38 -2.10 1.37
CA PHE A 122 -0.77 -2.90 0.21
C PHE A 122 -2.18 -3.47 0.28
N PHE A 123 -2.71 -3.69 1.49
CA PHE A 123 -3.97 -4.41 1.68
C PHE A 123 -5.04 -3.60 2.41
N VAL A 124 -4.74 -2.37 2.81
CA VAL A 124 -5.71 -1.39 3.33
C VAL A 124 -5.76 -0.17 2.41
N ALA A 125 -4.69 0.62 2.35
CA ALA A 125 -4.68 1.88 1.60
C ALA A 125 -4.89 1.65 0.10
N MET A 126 -4.15 0.73 -0.51
CA MET A 126 -4.30 0.40 -1.93
C MET A 126 -5.71 -0.10 -2.28
N PRO A 127 -6.31 -1.11 -1.59
CA PRO A 127 -7.69 -1.52 -1.84
C PRO A 127 -8.72 -0.42 -1.68
N PHE A 128 -8.60 0.47 -0.67
CA PHE A 128 -9.53 1.59 -0.54
C PHE A 128 -9.45 2.54 -1.73
N VAL A 129 -8.23 2.93 -2.13
CA VAL A 129 -7.99 3.85 -3.24
C VAL A 129 -8.47 3.23 -4.56
N VAL A 130 -8.08 1.99 -4.86
CA VAL A 130 -8.49 1.27 -6.07
C VAL A 130 -9.99 0.98 -6.07
N GLY A 131 -10.58 0.69 -4.92
CA GLY A 131 -12.02 0.49 -4.76
C GLY A 131 -12.84 1.74 -5.07
N LEU A 132 -12.40 2.90 -4.56
CA LEU A 132 -13.02 4.20 -4.87
C LEU A 132 -12.89 4.54 -6.36
N MET A 133 -11.71 4.33 -6.95
CA MET A 133 -11.52 4.55 -8.39
C MET A 133 -12.44 3.65 -9.22
N ASN A 134 -12.51 2.36 -8.88
CA ASN A 134 -13.42 1.40 -9.49
C ASN A 134 -14.87 1.86 -9.44
N TYR A 135 -15.33 2.30 -8.29
CA TYR A 135 -16.72 2.66 -8.12
C TYR A 135 -17.07 3.97 -8.86
N ILE A 136 -16.23 5.00 -8.74
CA ILE A 136 -16.58 6.38 -9.08
C ILE A 136 -16.11 6.78 -10.48
N VAL A 137 -14.92 6.35 -10.94
CA VAL A 137 -14.32 6.87 -12.18
C VAL A 137 -15.20 6.61 -13.41
N PRO A 138 -15.70 5.38 -13.67
CA PRO A 138 -16.54 5.13 -14.85
C PRO A 138 -17.82 6.00 -14.84
N LEU A 139 -18.43 6.20 -13.67
CA LEU A 139 -19.61 7.04 -13.50
C LEU A 139 -19.32 8.50 -13.82
N GLN A 140 -18.20 9.03 -13.33
CA GLN A 140 -17.81 10.43 -13.55
C GLN A 140 -17.45 10.76 -15.00
N ILE A 141 -16.94 9.78 -15.76
CA ILE A 141 -16.65 9.97 -17.18
C ILE A 141 -17.82 9.61 -18.11
N GLY A 142 -18.95 9.16 -17.56
CA GLY A 142 -20.13 8.73 -18.32
C GLY A 142 -19.91 7.44 -19.11
N ALA A 143 -19.01 6.56 -18.65
CA ALA A 143 -18.82 5.23 -19.21
C ALA A 143 -19.76 4.23 -18.55
N ARG A 144 -20.13 3.17 -19.30
CA ARG A 144 -20.98 2.08 -18.76
C ARG A 144 -20.21 1.16 -17.82
N ASP A 145 -18.94 0.94 -18.11
CA ASP A 145 -18.02 0.08 -17.37
C ASP A 145 -16.57 0.47 -17.71
N VAL A 146 -15.60 -0.25 -17.15
CA VAL A 146 -14.17 -0.14 -17.47
C VAL A 146 -13.81 -0.80 -18.81
N ALA A 147 -12.61 -0.51 -19.33
CA ALA A 147 -12.13 -0.99 -20.62
C ALA A 147 -11.97 -2.51 -20.67
N PHE A 148 -11.51 -3.12 -19.57
CA PHE A 148 -11.29 -4.55 -19.47
C PHE A 148 -11.98 -5.12 -18.22
N PRO A 149 -13.30 -5.39 -18.26
CA PRO A 149 -14.05 -5.84 -17.08
C PRO A 149 -13.56 -7.18 -16.50
N PHE A 150 -13.14 -8.12 -17.35
CA PHE A 150 -12.56 -9.39 -16.90
C PHE A 150 -11.21 -9.19 -16.20
N LEU A 151 -10.32 -8.37 -16.77
CA LEU A 151 -9.05 -8.03 -16.11
C LEU A 151 -9.31 -7.34 -14.77
N ASN A 152 -10.35 -6.52 -14.67
CA ASN A 152 -10.73 -5.88 -13.41
C ASN A 152 -11.11 -6.88 -12.31
N ASN A 153 -11.87 -7.92 -12.66
CA ASN A 153 -12.20 -9.01 -11.74
C ASN A 153 -10.94 -9.79 -11.33
N LEU A 154 -10.08 -10.13 -12.29
CA LEU A 154 -8.82 -10.81 -12.02
C LEU A 154 -7.91 -9.99 -11.11
N SER A 155 -7.77 -8.68 -11.36
CA SER A 155 -6.98 -7.77 -10.52
C SER A 155 -7.41 -7.82 -9.05
N PHE A 156 -8.72 -7.79 -8.79
CA PHE A 156 -9.24 -7.92 -7.43
C PHE A 156 -8.83 -9.25 -6.79
N TRP A 157 -9.03 -10.36 -7.49
CA TRP A 157 -8.69 -11.68 -6.96
C TRP A 157 -7.20 -11.88 -6.75
N MET A 158 -6.35 -11.24 -7.56
CA MET A 158 -4.90 -11.23 -7.33
C MET A 158 -4.52 -10.43 -6.07
N THR A 159 -5.13 -9.26 -5.85
CA THR A 159 -4.96 -8.53 -4.58
C THR A 159 -5.46 -9.35 -3.39
N ALA A 160 -6.64 -9.97 -3.49
CA ALA A 160 -7.23 -10.80 -2.44
C ALA A 160 -6.40 -12.06 -2.16
N ALA A 161 -5.81 -12.69 -3.19
CA ALA A 161 -4.91 -13.82 -3.02
C ALA A 161 -3.61 -13.43 -2.32
N GLY A 162 -3.03 -12.28 -2.68
CA GLY A 162 -1.87 -11.72 -1.96
C GLY A 162 -2.18 -11.46 -0.48
N ALA A 163 -3.32 -10.82 -0.19
CA ALA A 163 -3.79 -10.63 1.18
C ALA A 163 -4.00 -11.97 1.90
N GLY A 164 -4.61 -12.95 1.21
CA GLY A 164 -4.82 -14.30 1.71
C GLY A 164 -3.51 -14.98 2.11
N LEU A 165 -2.44 -14.86 1.32
CA LEU A 165 -1.13 -15.41 1.66
C LEU A 165 -0.55 -14.78 2.93
N VAL A 166 -0.68 -13.46 3.10
CA VAL A 166 -0.27 -12.80 4.35
C VAL A 166 -1.07 -13.33 5.53
N MET A 167 -2.38 -13.52 5.37
CA MET A 167 -3.23 -14.05 6.45
C MET A 167 -2.94 -15.52 6.78
N VAL A 168 -2.61 -16.34 5.78
CA VAL A 168 -2.21 -17.74 5.99
C VAL A 168 -0.90 -17.85 6.76
N SER A 169 0.06 -16.94 6.51
CA SER A 169 1.35 -16.93 7.21
C SER A 169 1.24 -16.77 8.74
N LEU A 170 0.11 -16.27 9.24
CA LEU A 170 -0.19 -16.15 10.66
C LEU A 170 -0.36 -17.53 11.34
N PHE A 171 -0.85 -18.53 10.59
CA PHE A 171 -1.22 -19.84 11.12
C PHE A 171 -0.36 -20.97 10.57
N ILE A 172 0.29 -20.77 9.41
CA ILE A 172 1.13 -21.77 8.76
C ILE A 172 2.48 -21.14 8.45
N GLY A 173 3.48 -21.44 9.28
CA GLY A 173 4.81 -20.88 9.23
C GLY A 173 4.91 -19.59 10.05
N GLU A 174 5.54 -18.58 9.47
CA GLU A 174 5.76 -17.27 10.07
C GLU A 174 5.78 -16.21 8.95
N PHE A 175 5.64 -14.92 9.29
CA PHE A 175 5.83 -13.83 8.34
C PHE A 175 7.26 -13.27 8.39
N ALA A 176 7.61 -12.39 7.43
CA ALA A 176 8.93 -11.76 7.39
C ALA A 176 9.20 -10.92 8.65
N LYS A 177 10.47 -10.89 9.09
CA LYS A 177 10.98 -10.17 10.28
C LYS A 177 11.86 -8.96 9.92
N SER A 178 11.81 -8.53 8.66
CA SER A 178 12.80 -7.66 8.05
C SER A 178 12.30 -6.24 7.77
N GLY A 179 11.17 -5.87 8.34
CA GLY A 179 10.43 -4.66 7.98
C GLY A 179 9.76 -4.75 6.61
N TRP A 180 8.88 -3.77 6.36
CA TRP A 180 7.94 -3.78 5.23
C TRP A 180 8.59 -3.68 3.84
N LEU A 181 9.90 -3.38 3.76
CA LEU A 181 10.66 -3.33 2.51
C LEU A 181 11.68 -4.46 2.37
N ALA A 182 11.81 -5.36 3.35
CA ALA A 182 12.57 -6.60 3.20
C ALA A 182 14.03 -6.42 2.71
N TYR A 183 14.79 -5.54 3.35
CA TYR A 183 16.16 -5.20 2.91
C TYR A 183 17.15 -6.38 3.01
N PRO A 184 17.90 -6.68 1.94
CA PRO A 184 19.15 -7.41 2.01
C PRO A 184 20.20 -6.63 2.83
N PRO A 185 21.16 -7.32 3.49
CA PRO A 185 21.35 -8.77 3.48
C PRO A 185 20.42 -9.53 4.44
N LEU A 186 19.64 -8.85 5.29
CA LEU A 186 18.82 -9.51 6.33
C LEU A 186 17.79 -10.50 5.75
N THR A 187 17.32 -10.26 4.52
CA THR A 187 16.37 -11.12 3.83
C THR A 187 16.99 -12.22 2.98
N GLY A 188 18.33 -12.29 2.92
CA GLY A 188 19.04 -13.39 2.30
C GLY A 188 18.78 -14.72 3.01
N ILE A 189 18.95 -15.84 2.29
CA ILE A 189 18.67 -17.17 2.84
C ILE A 189 19.58 -17.55 4.02
N LEU A 190 20.77 -16.94 4.11
CA LEU A 190 21.73 -17.17 5.20
C LEU A 190 21.29 -16.50 6.50
N GLN A 191 20.75 -15.27 6.42
CA GLN A 191 20.31 -14.48 7.57
C GLN A 191 18.88 -14.81 7.98
N SER A 192 18.02 -15.11 7.01
CA SER A 192 16.60 -15.46 7.23
C SER A 192 16.26 -16.75 6.49
N PRO A 193 16.63 -17.93 7.05
CA PRO A 193 16.41 -19.24 6.41
C PRO A 193 14.94 -19.69 6.43
N GLY A 194 14.11 -19.06 7.27
CA GLY A 194 12.69 -19.33 7.40
C GLY A 194 11.86 -18.91 6.19
N VAL A 195 10.59 -19.29 6.20
CA VAL A 195 9.64 -19.06 5.10
C VAL A 195 9.03 -17.65 5.07
N GLY A 196 9.27 -16.84 6.10
CA GLY A 196 8.60 -15.54 6.24
C GLY A 196 8.86 -14.56 5.09
N VAL A 197 10.12 -14.50 4.62
CA VAL A 197 10.48 -13.67 3.45
C VAL A 197 9.83 -14.22 2.17
N ASP A 198 9.61 -15.52 2.09
CA ASP A 198 8.96 -16.14 0.92
C ASP A 198 7.47 -15.79 0.87
N TYR A 199 6.77 -15.78 2.01
CA TYR A 199 5.41 -15.22 2.10
C TYR A 199 5.37 -13.75 1.68
N TYR A 200 6.33 -12.94 2.14
CA TYR A 200 6.44 -11.53 1.74
C TYR A 200 6.59 -11.39 0.21
N ILE A 201 7.54 -12.12 -0.40
CA ILE A 201 7.80 -12.06 -1.85
C ILE A 201 6.55 -12.42 -2.64
N TRP A 202 5.97 -13.60 -2.39
CA TRP A 202 4.86 -14.10 -3.22
C TRP A 202 3.55 -13.35 -2.97
N SER A 203 3.30 -12.89 -1.74
CA SER A 203 2.12 -12.07 -1.45
C SER A 203 2.13 -10.75 -2.24
N LEU A 204 3.27 -10.06 -2.26
CA LEU A 204 3.43 -8.81 -3.00
C LEU A 204 3.57 -9.02 -4.51
N GLN A 205 4.20 -10.10 -4.96
CA GLN A 205 4.32 -10.39 -6.39
C GLN A 205 2.94 -10.61 -7.03
N ILE A 206 2.09 -11.41 -6.38
CA ILE A 206 0.74 -11.68 -6.85
C ILE A 206 -0.12 -10.41 -6.75
N ALA A 207 -0.11 -9.72 -5.61
CA ALA A 207 -0.87 -8.48 -5.47
C ALA A 207 -0.41 -7.40 -6.46
N GLY A 208 0.89 -7.28 -6.69
CA GLY A 208 1.51 -6.30 -7.57
C GLY A 208 1.14 -6.47 -9.04
N VAL A 209 1.05 -7.71 -9.53
CA VAL A 209 0.53 -7.97 -10.89
C VAL A 209 -0.95 -7.55 -10.98
N GLY A 210 -1.77 -7.83 -9.96
CA GLY A 210 -3.15 -7.34 -9.91
C GLY A 210 -3.25 -5.81 -9.97
N THR A 211 -2.42 -5.12 -9.20
CA THR A 211 -2.35 -3.65 -9.21
C THR A 211 -1.91 -3.10 -10.56
N LEU A 212 -0.89 -3.69 -11.20
CA LEU A 212 -0.43 -3.28 -12.53
C LEU A 212 -1.55 -3.41 -13.58
N LEU A 213 -2.27 -4.54 -13.57
CA LEU A 213 -3.41 -4.76 -14.45
C LEU A 213 -4.53 -3.72 -14.23
N SER A 214 -4.81 -3.36 -12.97
CA SER A 214 -5.75 -2.27 -12.63
C SER A 214 -5.28 -0.93 -13.20
N GLY A 215 -3.98 -0.61 -13.05
CA GLY A 215 -3.37 0.61 -13.62
C GLY A 215 -3.60 0.73 -15.13
N ILE A 216 -3.26 -0.33 -15.88
CA ILE A 216 -3.45 -0.39 -17.33
C ILE A 216 -4.93 -0.20 -17.68
N ASN A 217 -5.83 -0.88 -16.95
CA ASN A 217 -7.27 -0.82 -17.21
C ASN A 217 -7.82 0.60 -17.05
N PHE A 218 -7.49 1.30 -15.96
CA PHE A 218 -7.98 2.66 -15.76
C PHE A 218 -7.34 3.69 -16.68
N VAL A 219 -6.07 3.55 -17.06
CA VAL A 219 -5.46 4.43 -18.08
C VAL A 219 -6.25 4.34 -19.38
N VAL A 220 -6.52 3.13 -19.87
CA VAL A 220 -7.28 2.93 -21.12
C VAL A 220 -8.72 3.42 -20.95
N THR A 221 -9.38 3.07 -19.84
CA THR A 221 -10.76 3.49 -19.54
C THR A 221 -10.89 5.01 -19.59
N ILE A 222 -10.05 5.72 -18.83
CA ILE A 222 -10.11 7.18 -18.77
C ILE A 222 -9.77 7.75 -20.15
N VAL A 223 -8.71 7.30 -20.83
CA VAL A 223 -8.28 7.91 -22.10
C VAL A 223 -9.25 7.64 -23.26
N LYS A 224 -9.90 6.47 -23.31
CA LYS A 224 -10.65 6.02 -24.50
C LYS A 224 -12.16 5.93 -24.34
N MET A 225 -12.70 5.84 -23.11
CA MET A 225 -14.12 5.55 -22.90
C MET A 225 -14.95 6.72 -22.36
N ARG A 226 -14.40 7.94 -22.33
CA ARG A 226 -15.17 9.14 -21.95
C ARG A 226 -16.38 9.35 -22.83
N ALA A 227 -17.45 9.89 -22.25
CA ALA A 227 -18.62 10.33 -22.97
C ALA A 227 -18.27 11.40 -24.04
N PRO A 228 -18.97 11.40 -25.20
CA PRO A 228 -18.78 12.42 -26.23
C PRO A 228 -18.95 13.85 -25.68
N GLY A 229 -18.05 14.76 -26.04
CA GLY A 229 -18.05 16.16 -25.58
C GLY A 229 -17.18 16.44 -24.35
N MET A 230 -16.73 15.41 -23.63
CA MET A 230 -15.78 15.53 -22.52
C MET A 230 -14.33 15.43 -23.02
N ASN A 231 -13.70 16.58 -23.29
CA ASN A 231 -12.26 16.64 -23.51
C ASN A 231 -11.49 16.49 -22.18
N MET A 232 -10.16 16.32 -22.25
CA MET A 232 -9.31 16.10 -21.06
C MET A 232 -9.50 17.20 -20.00
N MET A 233 -9.46 18.47 -20.41
CA MET A 233 -9.60 19.61 -19.49
C MET A 233 -11.03 19.85 -19.01
N LYS A 234 -12.00 19.00 -19.36
CA LYS A 234 -13.36 19.00 -18.81
C LYS A 234 -13.64 17.86 -17.84
N MET A 235 -12.68 16.96 -17.61
CA MET A 235 -12.85 15.86 -16.65
C MET A 235 -12.91 16.39 -15.20
N PRO A 236 -13.68 15.75 -14.30
CA PRO A 236 -13.58 16.02 -12.87
C PRO A 236 -12.15 15.84 -12.34
N ILE A 237 -11.79 16.54 -11.27
CA ILE A 237 -10.40 16.50 -10.78
C ILE A 237 -10.07 15.14 -10.14
N PHE A 238 -11.07 14.43 -9.59
CA PHE A 238 -10.90 13.05 -9.15
C PHE A 238 -10.48 12.13 -10.32
N VAL A 239 -11.05 12.30 -11.51
CA VAL A 239 -10.64 11.53 -12.70
C VAL A 239 -9.22 11.88 -13.14
N TRP A 240 -8.82 13.15 -13.07
CA TRP A 240 -7.44 13.55 -13.39
C TRP A 240 -6.40 12.97 -12.44
N THR A 241 -6.69 13.02 -11.13
CA THR A 241 -5.81 12.43 -10.11
C THR A 241 -5.77 10.91 -10.24
N ALA A 242 -6.90 10.24 -10.48
CA ALA A 242 -6.94 8.82 -10.81
C ALA A 242 -6.10 8.50 -12.06
N LEU A 243 -6.21 9.29 -13.14
CA LEU A 243 -5.38 9.08 -14.34
C LEU A 243 -3.88 9.13 -14.01
N CYS A 244 -3.46 10.14 -13.26
CA CYS A 244 -2.07 10.31 -12.85
C CYS A 244 -1.60 9.13 -11.97
N THR A 245 -2.40 8.72 -11.00
CA THR A 245 -2.14 7.53 -10.18
C THR A 245 -1.97 6.27 -11.02
N ASN A 246 -2.85 6.04 -12.01
CA ASN A 246 -2.75 4.85 -12.84
C ASN A 246 -1.56 4.90 -13.81
N ILE A 247 -1.12 6.09 -14.24
CA ILE A 247 0.16 6.26 -14.97
C ILE A 247 1.35 5.88 -14.07
N LEU A 248 1.37 6.35 -12.81
CA LEU A 248 2.41 5.97 -11.85
C LEU A 248 2.41 4.46 -11.60
N ILE A 249 1.24 3.84 -11.44
CA ILE A 249 1.14 2.38 -11.25
C ILE A 249 1.82 1.65 -12.42
N VAL A 250 1.47 2.01 -13.66
CA VAL A 250 2.00 1.38 -14.87
C VAL A 250 3.53 1.51 -14.97
N ALA A 251 4.09 2.64 -14.53
CA ALA A 251 5.52 2.88 -14.60
C ALA A 251 6.31 2.35 -13.38
N ALA A 252 5.72 2.29 -12.18
CA ALA A 252 6.43 1.93 -10.93
C ALA A 252 6.37 0.44 -10.61
N PHE A 253 5.23 -0.22 -10.79
CA PHE A 253 5.04 -1.62 -10.41
C PHE A 253 5.94 -2.63 -11.14
N PRO A 254 6.35 -2.39 -12.42
CA PRO A 254 7.35 -3.25 -13.05
C PRO A 254 8.67 -3.32 -12.27
N VAL A 255 9.06 -2.23 -11.59
CA VAL A 255 10.29 -2.20 -10.77
C VAL A 255 10.13 -3.08 -9.54
N LEU A 256 9.01 -2.98 -8.81
CA LEU A 256 8.72 -3.87 -7.67
C LEU A 256 8.74 -5.34 -8.11
N THR A 257 8.07 -5.64 -9.23
CA THR A 257 8.00 -6.98 -9.82
C THR A 257 9.40 -7.54 -10.10
N ALA A 258 10.28 -6.72 -10.67
CA ALA A 258 11.66 -7.10 -10.96
C ALA A 258 12.45 -7.31 -9.66
N VAL A 259 12.40 -6.38 -8.70
CA VAL A 259 13.15 -6.47 -7.44
C VAL A 259 12.76 -7.69 -6.61
N MET A 260 11.46 -7.96 -6.49
CA MET A 260 10.96 -9.16 -5.81
C MET A 260 11.40 -10.44 -6.52
N THR A 261 11.40 -10.45 -7.86
CA THR A 261 11.92 -11.57 -8.65
C THR A 261 13.40 -11.78 -8.39
N LEU A 262 14.23 -10.73 -8.46
CA LEU A 262 15.67 -10.82 -8.19
C LEU A 262 15.96 -11.33 -6.78
N LEU A 263 15.23 -10.83 -5.77
CA LEU A 263 15.36 -11.31 -4.39
C LEU A 263 14.94 -12.79 -4.26
N SER A 264 13.90 -13.21 -4.99
CA SER A 264 13.51 -14.62 -5.04
C SER A 264 14.60 -15.48 -5.70
N LEU A 265 15.25 -15.01 -6.75
CA LEU A 265 16.33 -15.75 -7.40
C LEU A 265 17.53 -15.93 -6.48
N ASP A 266 17.89 -14.92 -5.70
CA ASP A 266 18.92 -15.03 -4.66
C ASP A 266 18.56 -16.08 -3.60
N ARG A 267 17.29 -16.13 -3.16
CA ARG A 267 16.84 -17.08 -2.13
C ARG A 267 16.66 -18.51 -2.63
N TYR A 268 16.13 -18.70 -3.84
CA TYR A 268 15.72 -20.01 -4.35
C TYR A 268 16.77 -20.68 -5.24
N LEU A 269 17.49 -19.90 -6.05
CA LEU A 269 18.42 -20.42 -7.07
C LEU A 269 19.89 -20.12 -6.74
N GLY A 270 20.16 -19.52 -5.58
CA GLY A 270 21.53 -19.16 -5.17
C GLY A 270 22.17 -18.15 -6.12
N MET A 271 21.37 -17.27 -6.72
CA MET A 271 21.89 -16.11 -7.44
C MET A 271 22.49 -15.10 -6.47
N ASN A 272 23.22 -14.12 -7.00
CA ASN A 272 24.05 -13.20 -6.23
C ASN A 272 23.79 -11.75 -6.64
N PHE A 273 22.52 -11.33 -6.72
CA PHE A 273 22.17 -9.95 -7.04
C PHE A 273 22.43 -9.02 -5.86
N PHE A 274 21.98 -9.40 -4.66
CA PHE A 274 22.00 -8.57 -3.45
C PHE A 274 22.78 -9.20 -2.29
N THR A 275 23.45 -10.33 -2.54
CA THR A 275 24.32 -11.02 -1.58
C THR A 275 25.55 -10.17 -1.23
N ASN A 276 26.17 -10.45 -0.08
CA ASN A 276 27.44 -9.81 0.30
C ASN A 276 28.65 -10.46 -0.40
N ASP A 277 28.51 -11.73 -0.77
CA ASP A 277 29.56 -12.51 -1.43
C ASP A 277 29.33 -12.57 -2.94
N LEU A 278 30.35 -13.07 -3.67
CA LEU A 278 30.29 -13.38 -5.10
C LEU A 278 29.91 -12.19 -6.00
N GLY A 279 30.14 -10.96 -5.53
CA GLY A 279 29.96 -9.72 -6.31
C GLY A 279 28.57 -9.09 -6.24
N GLY A 280 27.66 -9.62 -5.40
CA GLY A 280 26.35 -9.01 -5.15
C GLY A 280 26.43 -7.64 -4.47
N ASN A 281 25.35 -6.86 -4.53
CA ASN A 281 25.29 -5.53 -3.93
C ASN A 281 23.94 -5.25 -3.27
N ALA A 282 23.90 -5.35 -1.93
CA ALA A 282 22.70 -5.06 -1.14
C ALA A 282 22.17 -3.62 -1.32
N MET A 283 23.05 -2.63 -1.57
CA MET A 283 22.62 -1.24 -1.78
C MET A 283 21.83 -1.06 -3.08
N MET A 284 22.07 -1.94 -4.08
CA MET A 284 21.28 -1.92 -5.32
C MET A 284 19.82 -2.26 -5.04
N TYR A 285 19.53 -3.18 -4.13
CA TYR A 285 18.15 -3.47 -3.69
C TYR A 285 17.50 -2.20 -3.14
N VAL A 286 18.17 -1.50 -2.22
CA VAL A 286 17.63 -0.28 -1.59
C VAL A 286 17.33 0.79 -2.63
N ASN A 287 18.22 0.97 -3.61
CA ASN A 287 17.97 1.89 -4.70
C ASN A 287 16.73 1.47 -5.53
N LEU A 288 16.68 0.22 -5.99
CA LEU A 288 15.59 -0.25 -6.85
C LEU A 288 14.23 -0.27 -6.14
N ILE A 289 14.18 -0.72 -4.87
CA ILE A 289 12.92 -0.77 -4.13
C ILE A 289 12.36 0.64 -3.93
N TRP A 290 13.20 1.66 -3.73
CA TRP A 290 12.71 3.04 -3.59
C TRP A 290 12.35 3.73 -4.90
N ILE A 291 12.95 3.31 -6.03
CA ILE A 291 12.46 3.73 -7.36
C ILE A 291 10.98 3.37 -7.53
N TRP A 292 10.52 2.27 -6.95
CA TRP A 292 9.08 1.97 -6.81
C TRP A 292 8.44 2.68 -5.60
N GLY A 293 9.07 2.59 -4.44
CA GLY A 293 8.45 2.91 -3.16
C GLY A 293 8.09 4.38 -2.99
N HIS A 294 8.87 5.31 -3.54
CA HIS A 294 8.49 6.72 -3.48
C HIS A 294 7.34 7.07 -4.45
N PRO A 295 7.32 6.63 -5.71
CA PRO A 295 6.10 6.73 -6.53
C PRO A 295 4.86 6.10 -5.89
N GLU A 296 5.01 4.99 -5.15
CA GLU A 296 3.89 4.32 -4.45
C GLU A 296 3.18 5.24 -3.44
N VAL A 297 3.91 6.04 -2.65
CA VAL A 297 3.25 6.95 -1.71
C VAL A 297 2.43 8.01 -2.43
N TYR A 298 2.81 8.39 -3.66
CA TYR A 298 2.01 9.27 -4.50
C TYR A 298 0.81 8.58 -5.14
N ILE A 299 0.94 7.30 -5.48
CA ILE A 299 -0.19 6.46 -5.93
C ILE A 299 -1.31 6.46 -4.89
N LEU A 300 -0.96 6.44 -3.60
CA LEU A 300 -1.92 6.52 -2.49
C LEU A 300 -2.55 7.91 -2.32
N ILE A 301 -1.76 8.98 -2.27
CA ILE A 301 -2.28 10.30 -1.90
C ILE A 301 -3.00 11.03 -3.05
N LEU A 302 -2.59 10.80 -4.31
CA LEU A 302 -3.14 11.54 -5.45
C LEU A 302 -4.66 11.38 -5.59
N PRO A 303 -5.25 10.16 -5.54
CA PRO A 303 -6.69 9.97 -5.67
C PRO A 303 -7.45 10.61 -4.51
N ILE A 304 -6.89 10.55 -3.30
CA ILE A 304 -7.48 11.16 -2.10
C ILE A 304 -7.50 12.69 -2.21
N PHE A 305 -6.46 13.31 -2.78
CA PHE A 305 -6.53 14.72 -3.16
C PHE A 305 -7.67 15.00 -4.15
N GLY A 306 -7.94 14.08 -5.08
CA GLY A 306 -9.10 14.15 -5.97
C GLY A 306 -10.42 14.12 -5.20
N VAL A 307 -10.58 13.17 -4.27
CA VAL A 307 -11.76 13.03 -3.42
C VAL A 307 -12.02 14.32 -2.64
N PHE A 308 -11.01 14.85 -1.93
CA PHE A 308 -11.15 16.09 -1.18
C PHE A 308 -11.47 17.30 -2.07
N SER A 309 -10.96 17.33 -3.29
CA SER A 309 -11.30 18.42 -4.22
C SER A 309 -12.78 18.41 -4.64
N GLU A 310 -13.34 17.23 -4.87
CA GLU A 310 -14.77 17.08 -5.18
C GLU A 310 -15.62 17.45 -3.95
N ILE A 311 -15.27 16.96 -2.76
CA ILE A 311 -15.97 17.28 -1.50
C ILE A 311 -15.95 18.78 -1.23
N VAL A 312 -14.78 19.44 -1.29
CA VAL A 312 -14.65 20.88 -1.04
C VAL A 312 -15.52 21.68 -2.00
N SER A 313 -15.52 21.34 -3.29
CA SER A 313 -16.33 22.00 -4.31
C SER A 313 -17.83 21.83 -4.04
N THR A 314 -18.27 20.60 -3.73
CA THR A 314 -19.67 20.28 -3.45
C THR A 314 -20.18 20.95 -2.19
N TYR A 315 -19.49 20.77 -1.06
CA TYR A 315 -19.94 21.26 0.26
C TYR A 315 -19.70 22.75 0.47
N SER A 316 -18.90 23.40 -0.38
CA SER A 316 -18.80 24.88 -0.41
C SER A 316 -19.81 25.53 -1.36
N GLY A 317 -20.52 24.75 -2.17
CA GLY A 317 -21.47 25.24 -3.18
C GLY A 317 -20.80 26.11 -4.26
N LYS A 318 -19.52 25.86 -4.56
CA LYS A 318 -18.72 26.69 -5.48
C LYS A 318 -17.88 25.81 -6.40
N ARG A 319 -17.66 26.27 -7.63
CA ARG A 319 -16.67 25.67 -8.53
C ARG A 319 -15.29 25.67 -7.88
N LEU A 320 -14.54 24.59 -8.08
CA LEU A 320 -13.15 24.47 -7.64
C LEU A 320 -12.31 25.63 -8.16
N PHE A 321 -11.67 26.35 -7.24
CA PHE A 321 -10.75 27.43 -7.58
C PHE A 321 -9.48 26.85 -8.21
N GLY A 322 -9.00 27.49 -9.27
CA GLY A 322 -7.74 27.10 -9.90
C GLY A 322 -7.74 25.71 -10.53
N TYR A 323 -8.86 25.23 -11.11
CA TYR A 323 -8.93 23.89 -11.72
C TYR A 323 -7.74 23.56 -12.63
N SER A 324 -7.36 24.43 -13.56
CA SER A 324 -6.20 24.19 -14.44
C SER A 324 -4.89 24.08 -13.64
N SER A 325 -4.71 24.92 -12.61
CA SER A 325 -3.56 24.84 -11.70
C SER A 325 -3.54 23.52 -10.93
N MET A 326 -4.70 23.01 -10.48
CA MET A 326 -4.81 21.70 -9.82
C MET A 326 -4.41 20.54 -10.74
N VAL A 327 -4.83 20.59 -12.01
CA VAL A 327 -4.45 19.59 -13.02
C VAL A 327 -2.95 19.62 -13.27
N TYR A 328 -2.38 20.80 -13.53
CA TYR A 328 -0.94 20.93 -13.77
C TYR A 328 -0.10 20.56 -12.55
N ALA A 329 -0.53 20.93 -11.34
CA ALA A 329 0.14 20.52 -10.10
C ALA A 329 0.18 18.99 -9.97
N THR A 330 -0.92 18.32 -10.31
CA THR A 330 -1.00 16.84 -10.28
C THR A 330 -0.06 16.21 -11.32
N LEU A 331 0.01 16.77 -12.53
CA LEU A 331 0.95 16.30 -13.56
C LEU A 331 2.42 16.52 -13.15
N VAL A 332 2.74 17.66 -12.55
CA VAL A 332 4.09 17.94 -12.03
C VAL A 332 4.48 16.92 -10.96
N ILE A 333 3.59 16.62 -10.01
CA ILE A 333 3.82 15.57 -9.00
C ILE A 333 4.08 14.22 -9.67
N THR A 334 3.30 13.87 -10.69
CA THR A 334 3.44 12.61 -11.44
C THR A 334 4.82 12.45 -12.10
N ILE A 335 5.39 13.54 -12.59
CA ILE A 335 6.72 13.53 -13.22
C ILE A 335 7.81 13.55 -12.14
N LEU A 336 7.68 14.45 -11.15
CA LEU A 336 8.70 14.64 -10.12
C LEU A 336 8.79 13.45 -9.14
N SER A 337 7.73 12.65 -8.97
CA SER A 337 7.77 11.45 -8.12
C SER A 337 8.85 10.45 -8.54
N TYR A 338 9.27 10.49 -9.80
CA TYR A 338 10.38 9.69 -10.34
C TYR A 338 11.76 10.34 -10.22
N LEU A 339 11.90 11.47 -9.51
CA LEU A 339 13.18 12.21 -9.42
C LEU A 339 13.61 12.48 -7.97
N VAL A 340 13.02 11.76 -7.01
CA VAL A 340 13.15 12.07 -5.57
C VAL A 340 13.47 10.85 -4.70
N TRP A 341 13.40 9.62 -5.23
CA TRP A 341 13.44 8.39 -4.43
C TRP A 341 14.67 8.21 -3.53
N LEU A 342 15.81 8.81 -3.89
CA LEU A 342 17.06 8.69 -3.12
C LEU A 342 16.97 9.31 -1.73
N HIS A 343 16.02 10.23 -1.48
CA HIS A 343 15.89 10.83 -0.15
C HIS A 343 15.60 9.82 0.96
N HIS A 344 15.18 8.61 0.62
CA HIS A 344 14.94 7.56 1.60
C HIS A 344 16.22 6.90 2.11
N PHE A 345 17.37 7.25 1.54
CA PHE A 345 18.65 6.67 1.90
C PHE A 345 19.80 7.68 1.76
N PHE A 346 19.58 8.94 2.14
CA PHE A 346 20.66 9.95 2.21
C PHE A 346 21.84 9.50 3.07
N THR A 347 21.57 8.64 4.07
CA THR A 347 22.53 8.07 5.02
C THR A 347 23.37 6.92 4.47
N MET A 348 23.14 6.46 3.22
CA MET A 348 23.89 5.36 2.60
C MET A 348 25.19 5.80 1.90
N GLY A 349 25.72 6.98 2.23
CA GLY A 349 27.05 7.40 1.78
C GLY A 349 27.15 7.89 0.33
N SER A 350 26.02 8.29 -0.28
CA SER A 350 26.04 8.99 -1.56
C SER A 350 26.80 10.33 -1.46
N GLY A 351 27.43 10.76 -2.56
CA GLY A 351 28.19 12.02 -2.60
C GLY A 351 27.33 13.26 -2.33
N ALA A 352 27.94 14.33 -1.81
CA ALA A 352 27.24 15.56 -1.42
C ALA A 352 26.41 16.19 -2.56
N THR A 353 26.88 16.11 -3.80
CA THR A 353 26.17 16.61 -4.98
C THR A 353 24.89 15.81 -5.23
N VAL A 354 24.93 14.49 -5.08
CA VAL A 354 23.76 13.62 -5.27
C VAL A 354 22.73 13.88 -4.18
N ASN A 355 23.16 13.93 -2.91
CA ASN A 355 22.26 14.24 -1.80
C ASN A 355 21.64 15.64 -1.95
N SER A 356 22.42 16.63 -2.36
CA SER A 356 21.92 17.99 -2.62
C SER A 356 20.89 18.02 -3.75
N PHE A 357 21.14 17.32 -4.86
CA PHE A 357 20.20 17.25 -5.98
C PHE A 357 18.86 16.66 -5.53
N PHE A 358 18.88 15.48 -4.91
CA PHE A 358 17.66 14.80 -4.47
C PHE A 358 16.95 15.53 -3.33
N GLY A 359 17.69 16.19 -2.43
CA GLY A 359 17.10 17.05 -1.40
C GLY A 359 16.36 18.24 -2.02
N ILE A 360 16.98 18.93 -2.98
CA ILE A 360 16.36 20.07 -3.68
C ILE A 360 15.13 19.63 -4.48
N THR A 361 15.22 18.55 -5.26
CA THR A 361 14.07 18.06 -6.04
C THR A 361 12.92 17.62 -5.13
N THR A 362 13.22 17.03 -3.97
CA THR A 362 12.21 16.69 -2.96
C THR A 362 11.56 17.93 -2.36
N MET A 363 12.31 19.01 -2.09
CA MET A 363 11.70 20.26 -1.65
C MET A 363 10.80 20.88 -2.73
N ILE A 364 11.17 20.79 -4.01
CA ILE A 364 10.38 21.34 -5.13
C ILE A 364 9.00 20.69 -5.23
N ILE A 365 8.88 19.38 -4.96
CA ILE A 365 7.59 18.67 -5.06
C ILE A 365 6.55 19.14 -4.02
N SER A 366 7.00 19.81 -2.95
CA SER A 366 6.11 20.42 -1.96
C SER A 366 5.31 21.60 -2.53
N ILE A 367 5.84 22.29 -3.55
CA ILE A 367 5.20 23.49 -4.14
C ILE A 367 3.88 23.15 -4.84
N PRO A 368 3.80 22.16 -5.76
CA PRO A 368 2.52 21.71 -6.32
C PRO A 368 1.52 21.31 -5.25
N THR A 369 1.96 20.60 -4.22
CA THR A 369 1.09 20.13 -3.13
C THR A 369 0.54 21.30 -2.31
N GLY A 370 1.39 22.28 -1.96
CA GLY A 370 0.96 23.50 -1.29
C GLY A 370 -0.06 24.29 -2.11
N ALA A 371 0.16 24.42 -3.43
CA ALA A 371 -0.80 25.06 -4.33
C ALA A 371 -2.19 24.41 -4.28
N LYS A 372 -2.27 23.08 -4.13
CA LYS A 372 -3.56 22.37 -3.97
C LYS A 372 -4.28 22.73 -2.67
N ILE A 373 -3.55 22.81 -1.56
CA ILE A 373 -4.09 23.25 -0.26
C ILE A 373 -4.67 24.66 -0.36
N PHE A 374 -3.93 25.60 -0.96
CA PHE A 374 -4.43 26.96 -1.16
C PHE A 374 -5.63 27.01 -2.10
N ASN A 375 -5.66 26.20 -3.17
CA ASN A 375 -6.82 26.13 -4.05
C ASN A 375 -8.07 25.62 -3.32
N TRP A 376 -7.96 24.66 -2.39
CA TRP A 376 -9.09 24.25 -1.53
C TRP A 376 -9.54 25.38 -0.60
N LEU A 377 -8.61 26.06 0.08
CA LEU A 377 -8.93 27.22 0.92
C LEU A 377 -9.64 28.32 0.14
N PHE A 378 -9.15 28.65 -1.06
CA PHE A 378 -9.80 29.63 -1.93
C PHE A 378 -11.11 29.14 -2.52
N THR A 379 -11.33 27.83 -2.64
CA THR A 379 -12.64 27.27 -3.02
C THR A 379 -13.66 27.47 -1.89
N MET A 380 -13.26 27.21 -0.64
CA MET A 380 -14.07 27.45 0.55
C MET A 380 -14.34 28.93 0.79
N TYR A 381 -13.36 29.80 0.50
CA TYR A 381 -13.51 31.25 0.66
C TYR A 381 -14.68 31.80 -0.16
N ARG A 382 -15.55 32.57 0.52
CA ARG A 382 -16.83 33.08 -0.02
C ARG A 382 -17.77 32.01 -0.56
N GLY A 383 -17.60 30.74 -0.15
CA GLY A 383 -18.57 29.67 -0.34
C GLY A 383 -19.62 29.67 0.77
N ARG A 384 -20.61 28.77 0.66
CA ARG A 384 -21.58 28.46 1.72
C ARG A 384 -21.28 27.06 2.24
N ILE A 385 -20.40 26.99 3.23
CA ILE A 385 -19.86 25.71 3.72
C ILE A 385 -20.93 24.96 4.51
N GLN A 386 -21.24 23.74 4.08
CA GLN A 386 -22.05 22.78 4.83
C GLN A 386 -21.13 21.84 5.62
N PHE A 387 -21.21 21.86 6.94
CA PHE A 387 -20.34 21.10 7.85
C PHE A 387 -20.85 19.68 8.11
N ASP A 388 -21.10 18.93 7.04
CA ASP A 388 -21.39 17.50 7.15
C ASP A 388 -20.11 16.69 7.29
N VAL A 389 -20.24 15.40 7.65
CA VAL A 389 -19.13 14.48 7.92
C VAL A 389 -18.01 14.51 6.85
N PRO A 390 -18.28 14.50 5.52
CA PRO A 390 -17.23 14.59 4.51
C PRO A 390 -16.43 15.90 4.59
N MET A 391 -17.09 17.02 4.89
CA MET A 391 -16.43 18.31 5.02
C MET A 391 -15.59 18.40 6.31
N LEU A 392 -16.06 17.78 7.41
CA LEU A 392 -15.29 17.66 8.66
C LEU A 392 -13.99 16.87 8.44
N TRP A 393 -14.07 15.72 7.76
CA TRP A 393 -12.88 14.95 7.36
C TRP A 393 -11.94 15.77 6.49
N THR A 394 -12.48 16.56 5.57
CA THR A 394 -11.65 17.41 4.68
C THR A 394 -10.89 18.47 5.46
N ILE A 395 -11.54 19.18 6.39
CA ILE A 395 -10.87 20.19 7.21
C ILE A 395 -9.83 19.55 8.13
N GLY A 396 -10.16 18.42 8.75
CA GLY A 396 -9.22 17.63 9.56
C GLY A 396 -7.98 17.25 8.75
N PHE A 397 -8.18 16.66 7.57
CA PHE A 397 -7.13 16.32 6.62
C PHE A 397 -6.26 17.53 6.28
N MET A 398 -6.84 18.69 5.92
CA MET A 398 -6.03 19.86 5.55
C MET A 398 -5.11 20.31 6.69
N ILE A 399 -5.55 20.20 7.95
CA ILE A 399 -4.75 20.57 9.11
C ILE A 399 -3.65 19.54 9.36
N THR A 400 -4.00 18.25 9.47
CA THR A 400 -3.04 17.19 9.77
C THR A 400 -2.00 17.05 8.66
N PHE A 401 -2.45 17.02 7.40
CA PHE A 401 -1.60 16.85 6.24
C PHE A 401 -0.59 18.01 6.07
N VAL A 402 -0.95 19.25 6.41
CA VAL A 402 0.00 20.37 6.38
C VAL A 402 1.07 20.22 7.45
N ILE A 403 0.71 19.80 8.66
CA ILE A 403 1.68 19.53 9.74
C ILE A 403 2.62 18.39 9.33
N GLY A 404 2.06 17.29 8.83
CA GLY A 404 2.83 16.17 8.29
C GLY A 404 3.75 16.62 7.15
N GLY A 405 3.23 17.36 6.16
CA GLY A 405 3.99 17.87 5.02
C GLY A 405 5.16 18.78 5.43
N MET A 406 4.96 19.65 6.42
CA MET A 406 6.04 20.49 6.96
C MET A 406 7.19 19.67 7.55
N THR A 407 6.87 18.61 8.31
CA THR A 407 7.90 17.70 8.85
C THR A 407 8.63 16.93 7.74
N GLY A 408 7.96 16.61 6.63
CA GLY A 408 8.57 15.97 5.47
C GLY A 408 9.52 16.89 4.70
N VAL A 409 9.18 18.17 4.59
CA VAL A 409 10.09 19.18 4.00
C VAL A 409 11.37 19.32 4.84
N LEU A 410 11.30 19.18 6.17
CA LEU A 410 12.49 19.13 7.02
C LEU A 410 13.34 17.87 6.73
N LEU A 411 12.70 16.69 6.59
CA LEU A 411 13.40 15.44 6.24
C LEU A 411 13.99 15.45 4.82
N ALA A 412 13.50 16.31 3.93
CA ALA A 412 14.10 16.51 2.60
C ALA A 412 15.47 17.21 2.64
N VAL A 413 15.89 17.75 3.80
CA VAL A 413 17.17 18.42 3.99
C VAL A 413 18.21 17.39 4.47
N PRO A 414 19.20 16.97 3.65
CA PRO A 414 20.07 15.84 4.01
C PRO A 414 20.83 16.01 5.34
N PRO A 415 21.39 17.20 5.69
CA PRO A 415 22.00 17.39 7.00
C PRO A 415 21.05 17.18 8.20
N ALA A 416 19.76 17.48 8.04
CA ALA A 416 18.75 17.21 9.07
C ALA A 416 18.36 15.71 9.06
N ASP A 417 18.22 15.10 7.88
CA ASP A 417 17.94 13.68 7.76
C ASP A 417 19.03 12.83 8.41
N PHE A 418 20.31 13.20 8.34
CA PHE A 418 21.39 12.44 8.99
C PHE A 418 21.20 12.18 10.49
N VAL A 419 20.46 13.03 11.19
CA VAL A 419 20.15 12.86 12.63
C VAL A 419 18.71 12.38 12.89
N LEU A 420 17.80 12.53 11.92
CA LEU A 420 16.39 12.16 12.06
C LEU A 420 16.05 10.82 11.39
N HIS A 421 16.90 10.34 10.49
CA HIS A 421 16.73 9.11 9.72
C HIS A 421 16.50 7.92 10.66
N ASN A 422 15.45 7.15 10.37
CA ASN A 422 14.97 6.00 11.16
C ASN A 422 14.65 6.27 12.65
N SER A 423 14.69 7.52 13.11
CA SER A 423 14.19 7.88 14.44
C SER A 423 12.65 7.86 14.47
N LEU A 424 12.07 8.02 15.68
CA LEU A 424 10.62 8.16 15.81
C LEU A 424 10.06 9.41 15.08
N PHE A 425 10.91 10.36 14.71
CA PHE A 425 10.48 11.51 13.91
C PHE A 425 10.03 11.09 12.51
N LEU A 426 10.72 10.13 11.89
CA LEU A 426 10.34 9.62 10.56
C LEU A 426 8.97 8.93 10.63
N ILE A 427 8.75 8.07 11.63
CA ILE A 427 7.44 7.42 11.78
C ILE A 427 6.34 8.44 12.09
N ALA A 428 6.61 9.43 12.94
CA ALA A 428 5.64 10.48 13.24
C ALA A 428 5.28 11.30 12.00
N HIS A 429 6.26 11.61 11.16
CA HIS A 429 6.04 12.29 9.88
C HIS A 429 5.13 11.47 8.97
N PHE A 430 5.51 10.23 8.63
CA PHE A 430 4.77 9.49 7.61
C PHE A 430 3.39 9.03 8.09
N HIS A 431 3.21 8.73 9.39
CA HIS A 431 1.89 8.42 9.95
C HIS A 431 0.96 9.64 10.01
N ASN A 432 1.48 10.87 9.91
CA ASN A 432 0.67 12.08 9.89
C ASN A 432 0.17 12.41 8.47
N VAL A 433 0.96 12.07 7.44
CA VAL A 433 0.59 12.32 6.04
C VAL A 433 -0.26 11.21 5.43
N ILE A 434 -0.13 9.97 5.91
CA ILE A 434 -0.97 8.81 5.57
C ILE A 434 -2.24 8.85 6.43
#